data_AF-A0A286HJI1-F1
#
_entry.id   AF-A0A286HJI1-F1
#
_cell.length_a   1.000
_cell.length_b   1.000
_cell.length_c   1.000
_cell.angle_alpha   90.00
_cell.angle_beta   90.00
_cell.angle_gamma   90.00
#
_symmetry.space_group_name_H-M   'P 1'
#
loop_
_entity.id
_entity.type
_entity.pdbx_description
1 polymer ?
#
loop_
_entity_poly.entity_id
_entity_poly.type
_entity_poly.pdbx_seq_one_letter_code
_entity_poly.pdbx_strand_id
1 'polypeptide(L)'
;MSYHFAKVYRPEHSNPAIGSAVLHLETRMWLLALDRMQRGGHAPLGSGELQLILTNEKGEPYNPSRYRQARLNLARAGLLAPSSSARCLLIPSTVAAMDAPSKRKREECATHGHNIPWDGRHGDWLFNAAEDAQRWEAECDNIARGGSPFPSAVWAENIRMSIEEGVNETAPSAA
;
A
#
# COMPACT_ATOMS: atom_id res chain seq x y z
N MET A 1 0.96 -14.12 17.00
CA MET A 1 0.84 -13.67 15.59
C MET A 1 2.22 -13.66 14.97
N SER A 2 2.42 -14.32 13.83
CA SER A 2 3.68 -14.28 13.07
C SER A 2 3.58 -13.23 11.97
N TYR A 3 4.47 -12.24 11.99
CA TYR A 3 4.58 -11.26 10.90
C TYR A 3 5.62 -11.75 9.91
N HIS A 4 5.25 -11.83 8.63
CA HIS A 4 6.18 -12.17 7.55
C HIS A 4 6.63 -10.89 6.87
N PHE A 5 7.84 -10.43 7.20
CA PHE A 5 8.45 -9.28 6.56
C PHE A 5 9.23 -9.73 5.31
N ALA A 6 8.91 -9.17 4.15
CA ALA A 6 9.70 -9.36 2.94
C ALA A 6 10.78 -8.28 2.86
N LYS A 7 12.04 -8.65 3.12
CA LYS A 7 13.19 -7.78 2.87
C LYS A 7 13.67 -7.99 1.44
N VAL A 8 13.27 -7.11 0.52
CA VAL A 8 13.69 -7.18 -0.89
C VAL A 8 15.00 -6.42 -1.08
N TYR A 9 16.06 -7.13 -1.43
CA TYR A 9 17.36 -6.55 -1.76
C TYR A 9 17.34 -6.02 -3.19
N ARG A 10 17.77 -4.76 -3.39
CA ARG A 10 17.95 -4.17 -4.73
C ARG A 10 19.26 -4.68 -5.35
N PRO A 11 19.24 -5.20 -6.58
CA PRO A 11 20.48 -5.40 -7.35
C PRO A 11 21.13 -4.05 -7.68
N GLU A 12 22.46 -4.02 -7.71
CA GLU A 12 23.27 -2.84 -8.08
C GLU A 12 23.06 -2.41 -9.55
N HIS A 13 22.50 -3.29 -10.38
CA HIS A 13 22.30 -3.09 -11.81
C HIS A 13 20.82 -3.28 -12.18
N SER A 14 20.06 -2.18 -12.11
CA SER A 14 18.64 -2.05 -12.49
C SER A 14 17.62 -2.77 -11.59
N ASN A 15 16.40 -2.20 -11.52
CA ASN A 15 15.29 -2.81 -10.80
C ASN A 15 14.87 -4.10 -11.54
N PRO A 16 14.90 -5.28 -10.91
CA PRO A 16 14.57 -6.56 -11.55
C PRO A 16 13.12 -6.63 -12.05
N ALA A 17 12.24 -5.77 -11.54
CA ALA A 17 10.92 -5.53 -12.13
C ALA A 17 10.99 -5.09 -13.60
N ILE A 18 12.02 -4.34 -13.96
CA ILE A 18 12.20 -3.72 -15.28
C ILE A 18 13.10 -4.61 -16.15
N GLY A 19 14.26 -4.99 -15.61
CA GLY A 19 15.32 -5.62 -16.40
C GLY A 19 15.16 -7.12 -16.67
N SER A 20 14.26 -7.82 -15.98
CA SER A 20 14.16 -9.29 -16.08
C SER A 20 12.81 -9.72 -16.65
N ALA A 21 12.66 -9.66 -17.98
CA ALA A 21 11.44 -10.09 -18.67
C ALA A 21 11.12 -11.59 -18.48
N VAL A 22 12.10 -12.38 -18.05
CA VAL A 22 11.98 -13.80 -17.66
C VAL A 22 11.12 -13.97 -16.40
N LEU A 23 11.06 -12.96 -15.53
CA LEU A 23 10.19 -13.01 -14.36
C LEU A 23 8.73 -12.83 -14.78
N HIS A 24 7.84 -13.55 -14.10
CA HIS A 24 6.40 -13.40 -14.28
C HIS A 24 5.94 -11.95 -14.08
N LEU A 25 4.95 -11.52 -14.86
CA LEU A 25 4.45 -10.14 -14.82
C LEU A 25 3.95 -9.75 -13.43
N GLU A 26 3.30 -10.67 -12.71
CA GLU A 26 2.87 -10.48 -11.33
C GLU A 26 4.05 -10.17 -10.41
N THR A 27 5.11 -10.96 -10.48
CA THR A 27 6.31 -10.77 -9.66
C THR A 27 6.97 -9.43 -9.95
N ARG A 28 7.08 -9.07 -11.24
CA ARG A 28 7.65 -7.79 -11.66
C ARG A 28 6.79 -6.61 -11.21
N MET A 29 5.46 -6.72 -11.32
CA MET A 29 4.52 -5.69 -10.84
C MET A 29 4.62 -5.52 -9.31
N TRP A 30 4.75 -6.61 -8.57
CA TRP A 30 4.95 -6.57 -7.13
C TRP A 30 6.28 -5.88 -6.75
N LEU A 31 7.38 -6.25 -7.41
CA LEU A 31 8.69 -5.62 -7.20
C LEU A 31 8.68 -4.13 -7.57
N LEU A 32 7.95 -3.74 -8.62
CA LEU A 32 7.74 -2.34 -8.98
C LEU A 32 6.97 -1.59 -7.88
N ALA A 33 5.91 -2.20 -7.33
CA ALA A 33 5.16 -1.61 -6.23
C ALA A 33 6.07 -1.36 -5.01
N LEU A 34 6.85 -2.36 -4.60
CA LEU A 34 7.80 -2.24 -3.49
C LEU A 34 8.88 -1.18 -3.73
N ASP A 35 9.37 -1.07 -4.97
CA ASP A 35 10.40 -0.09 -5.33
C ASP A 35 9.89 1.36 -5.27
N ARG A 36 8.60 1.54 -5.56
CA ARG A 36 7.96 2.86 -5.70
C ARG A 36 7.05 3.26 -4.57
N MET A 37 6.73 2.35 -3.66
CA MET A 37 5.82 2.65 -2.55
C MET A 37 6.35 3.82 -1.73
N GLN A 38 5.45 4.78 -1.51
CA GLN A 38 5.60 5.83 -0.53
C GLN A 38 5.13 5.31 0.84
N ARG A 39 5.41 6.07 1.90
CA ARG A 39 4.72 5.85 3.18
C ARG A 39 3.21 5.97 2.93
N GLY A 40 2.42 5.03 3.43
CA GLY A 40 1.02 4.85 3.02
C GLY A 40 0.79 3.69 2.05
N GLY A 41 1.84 3.05 1.53
CA GLY A 41 1.72 1.85 0.68
C GLY A 41 1.31 2.16 -0.76
N HIS A 42 1.08 3.43 -1.09
CA HIS A 42 0.77 3.87 -2.45
C HIS A 42 2.03 3.89 -3.31
N ALA A 43 2.02 3.19 -4.45
CA ALA A 43 3.02 3.31 -5.50
C ALA A 43 2.39 3.99 -6.73
N PRO A 44 2.44 5.34 -6.80
CA PRO A 44 1.81 6.10 -7.88
C PRO A 44 2.52 5.87 -9.22
N LEU A 45 1.72 5.84 -10.29
CA LEU A 45 2.15 5.64 -11.67
C LEU A 45 1.45 6.64 -12.60
N GLY A 46 2.21 7.17 -13.56
CA GLY A 46 1.74 7.99 -14.66
C GLY A 46 0.85 7.23 -15.64
N SER A 47 0.26 7.96 -16.59
CA SER A 47 -0.67 7.36 -17.57
C SER A 47 0.13 6.54 -18.55
N GLY A 48 -0.23 5.27 -18.74
CA GLY A 48 0.54 4.36 -19.59
C GLY A 48 1.90 3.94 -19.01
N GLU A 49 2.30 4.46 -17.84
CA GLU A 49 3.64 4.22 -17.30
C GLU A 49 3.87 2.74 -16.96
N LEU A 50 2.85 2.06 -16.43
CA LEU A 50 2.93 0.63 -16.13
C LEU A 50 3.30 -0.19 -17.39
N GLN A 51 2.71 0.15 -18.53
CA GLN A 51 2.94 -0.52 -19.81
C GLN A 51 4.31 -0.21 -20.39
N LEU A 52 4.81 1.01 -20.18
CA LEU A 52 6.16 1.41 -20.59
C LEU A 52 7.25 0.72 -19.76
N ILE A 53 7.00 0.51 -18.47
CA ILE A 53 7.97 -0.11 -17.55
C ILE A 53 7.95 -1.63 -17.68
N LEU A 54 6.77 -2.24 -17.72
CA LEU A 54 6.59 -3.69 -17.68
C LEU A 54 6.29 -4.23 -19.08
N THR A 55 7.34 -4.39 -19.88
CA THR A 55 7.27 -4.92 -21.24
C THR A 55 7.59 -6.42 -21.30
N ASN A 56 7.24 -7.08 -22.41
CA ASN A 56 7.56 -8.47 -22.69
C ASN A 56 9.05 -8.66 -23.05
N GLU A 57 9.45 -9.88 -23.37
CA GLU A 57 10.83 -10.22 -23.74
C GLU A 57 11.33 -9.50 -25.00
N LYS A 58 10.41 -9.04 -25.86
CA LYS A 58 10.71 -8.25 -27.07
C LYS A 58 10.78 -6.75 -26.80
N GLY A 59 10.55 -6.32 -25.55
CA GLY A 59 10.47 -4.91 -25.18
C GLY A 59 9.13 -4.25 -25.54
N GLU A 60 8.12 -5.02 -25.93
CA GLU A 60 6.80 -4.51 -26.29
C GLU A 60 5.83 -4.56 -25.10
N PRO A 61 4.84 -3.66 -25.00
CA PRO A 61 3.81 -3.74 -23.97
C PRO A 61 2.96 -5.02 -24.13
N TYR A 62 2.51 -5.58 -23.00
CA TYR A 62 1.53 -6.66 -23.02
C TYR A 62 0.14 -6.14 -23.42
N ASN A 63 -0.79 -7.06 -23.72
CA ASN A 63 -2.20 -6.71 -23.84
C ASN A 63 -2.71 -6.08 -22.51
N PRO A 64 -3.50 -4.98 -22.54
CA PRO A 64 -4.11 -4.36 -21.36
C PRO A 64 -4.78 -5.35 -20.38
N SER A 65 -5.43 -6.39 -20.91
CA SER A 65 -6.07 -7.43 -20.09
C SER A 65 -5.08 -8.20 -19.22
N ARG A 66 -3.84 -8.40 -19.68
CA ARG A 66 -2.80 -9.13 -18.96
C ARG A 66 -2.31 -8.36 -17.74
N TYR A 67 -2.15 -7.04 -17.84
CA TYR A 67 -1.84 -6.20 -16.68
C TYR A 67 -2.97 -6.20 -15.65
N ARG A 68 -4.22 -6.12 -16.11
CA ARG A 68 -5.39 -6.21 -15.24
C ARG A 68 -5.42 -7.56 -14.51
N GLN A 69 -5.19 -8.65 -15.22
CA GLN A 69 -5.18 -10.00 -14.63
C GLN A 69 -4.06 -10.15 -13.59
N ALA A 70 -2.84 -9.70 -13.90
CA ALA A 70 -1.73 -9.73 -12.96
C ALA A 70 -2.05 -8.96 -11.68
N ARG A 71 -2.63 -7.76 -11.81
CA ARG A 71 -3.06 -6.95 -10.65
C ARG A 71 -4.14 -7.64 -9.82
N LEU A 72 -5.15 -8.25 -10.46
CA LEU A 72 -6.20 -9.00 -9.78
C LEU A 72 -5.65 -10.24 -9.05
N ASN A 73 -4.69 -10.94 -9.66
CA ASN A 73 -4.02 -12.09 -9.04
C ASN A 73 -3.27 -11.66 -7.79
N LEU A 74 -2.52 -10.56 -7.85
CA LEU A 74 -1.82 -9.99 -6.69
C LEU A 74 -2.77 -9.52 -5.59
N ALA A 75 -3.93 -8.95 -5.97
CA ALA A 75 -4.94 -8.55 -5.01
C ALA A 75 -5.57 -9.75 -4.29
N ARG A 76 -5.87 -10.82 -5.03
CA ARG A 76 -6.37 -12.09 -4.45
C ARG A 76 -5.34 -12.77 -3.54
N ALA A 77 -4.06 -12.60 -3.84
CA ALA A 77 -2.97 -13.09 -3.00
C ALA A 77 -2.71 -12.22 -1.76
N GLY A 78 -3.45 -11.13 -1.57
CA GLY A 78 -3.27 -10.19 -0.45
C GLY A 78 -2.03 -9.30 -0.56
N LEU A 79 -1.31 -9.34 -1.70
CA LEU A 79 -0.11 -8.53 -1.92
C LEU A 79 -0.44 -7.10 -2.35
N LEU A 80 -1.59 -6.92 -3.01
CA LEU A 80 -2.14 -5.62 -3.37
C LEU A 80 -3.54 -5.44 -2.75
N ALA A 81 -3.91 -4.20 -2.48
CA ALA A 81 -5.28 -3.87 -2.10
C ALA A 81 -6.22 -4.01 -3.30
N PRO A 82 -7.51 -4.39 -3.10
CA PRO A 82 -8.51 -4.45 -4.17
C PRO A 82 -8.70 -3.13 -4.94
N SER A 83 -8.48 -1.99 -4.26
CA SER A 83 -8.53 -0.65 -4.84
C SER A 83 -7.34 -0.32 -5.77
N SER A 84 -6.33 -1.19 -5.88
CA SER A 84 -5.20 -1.00 -6.79
C SER A 84 -5.64 -0.85 -8.25
N SER A 85 -4.98 0.05 -8.97
CA SER A 85 -5.26 0.36 -10.37
C SER A 85 -3.98 0.34 -11.23
N ALA A 86 -4.09 0.69 -12.51
CA ALA A 86 -2.91 0.89 -13.36
C ALA A 86 -2.14 2.17 -13.01
N ARG A 87 -2.74 3.04 -12.19
CA ARG A 87 -2.25 4.37 -11.81
C ARG A 87 -1.74 4.43 -10.37
N CYS A 88 -2.04 3.41 -9.56
CA CYS A 88 -1.49 3.21 -8.24
C CYS A 88 -1.50 1.73 -7.88
N LEU A 89 -0.32 1.15 -7.62
CA LEU A 89 -0.20 -0.18 -7.03
C LEU A 89 -0.20 0.00 -5.51
N LEU A 90 -1.26 -0.41 -4.84
CA LEU A 90 -1.47 -0.12 -3.43
C LEU A 90 -1.16 -1.35 -2.59
N ILE A 91 -0.16 -1.23 -1.72
CA ILE A 91 0.30 -2.31 -0.85
C ILE A 91 -0.42 -2.21 0.50
N PRO A 92 -1.09 -3.29 0.97
CA PRO A 92 -1.72 -3.30 2.28
C PRO A 92 -0.71 -3.17 3.43
N SER A 93 -1.13 -2.53 4.53
CA SER A 93 -0.34 -2.39 5.77
C SER A 93 0.06 -3.72 6.41
N THR A 94 -0.68 -4.80 6.13
CA THR A 94 -0.36 -6.15 6.59
C THR A 94 0.87 -6.75 5.89
N VAL A 95 1.29 -6.17 4.75
CA VAL A 95 2.40 -6.67 3.93
C VAL A 95 3.64 -5.78 4.02
N ALA A 96 3.44 -4.46 4.14
CA ALA A 96 4.54 -3.50 4.27
C ALA A 96 4.49 -2.82 5.64
N ALA A 97 5.63 -2.83 6.35
CA ALA A 97 5.83 -2.04 7.55
C ALA A 97 5.80 -0.55 7.17
N MET A 98 4.73 0.13 7.55
CA MET A 98 4.41 1.51 7.13
C MET A 98 5.28 2.57 7.83
N ASP A 99 5.90 2.16 8.94
CA ASP A 99 6.87 2.84 9.79
C ASP A 99 8.32 2.58 9.35
N ALA A 100 8.56 1.59 8.47
CA ALA A 100 9.86 1.40 7.89
C ALA A 100 10.29 2.71 7.22
N PRO A 101 11.56 3.11 7.30
CA PRO A 101 12.09 4.30 6.66
C PRO A 101 12.07 4.11 5.13
N SER A 102 10.87 4.16 4.55
CA SER A 102 10.69 4.42 3.14
C SER A 102 11.45 5.70 2.85
N LYS A 103 12.40 5.62 1.92
CA LYS A 103 13.17 6.77 1.45
C LYS A 103 12.30 7.75 0.68
N ARG A 104 11.09 7.36 0.26
CA ARG A 104 10.19 8.21 -0.52
C ARG A 104 9.22 8.92 0.41
N LYS A 105 9.21 10.25 0.29
CA LYS A 105 8.30 11.12 1.02
C LYS A 105 6.86 10.72 0.73
N ARG A 106 6.02 10.89 1.74
CA ARG A 106 4.58 10.75 1.63
C ARG A 106 4.02 11.90 0.80
N GLU A 107 3.27 11.57 -0.25
CA GLU A 107 2.58 12.54 -1.11
C GLU A 107 1.15 12.05 -1.33
N GLU A 108 0.23 12.97 -1.60
CA GLU A 108 -1.14 12.61 -1.94
C GLU A 108 -1.16 11.75 -3.21
N CYS A 109 -1.83 10.59 -3.15
CA CYS A 109 -1.95 9.75 -4.33
C CYS A 109 -2.96 10.37 -5.29
N ALA A 110 -2.52 10.83 -6.45
CA ALA A 110 -3.40 11.37 -7.50
C ALA A 110 -4.49 10.40 -8.00
N THR A 111 -4.42 9.11 -7.64
CA THR A 111 -5.45 8.11 -7.98
C THR A 111 -6.56 8.04 -6.92
N HIS A 112 -6.19 8.13 -5.64
CA HIS A 112 -7.13 7.94 -4.52
C HIS A 112 -7.50 9.27 -3.82
N GLY A 113 -6.79 10.37 -4.11
CA GLY A 113 -6.98 11.68 -3.48
C GLY A 113 -6.47 11.76 -2.04
N HIS A 114 -5.76 10.73 -1.59
CA HIS A 114 -5.17 10.66 -0.25
C HIS A 114 -4.01 9.67 -0.27
N ASN A 115 -3.34 9.54 0.86
CA ASN A 115 -2.17 8.69 1.09
C ASN A 115 -2.35 7.80 2.33
N ILE A 116 -3.60 7.69 2.80
CA ILE A 116 -4.05 6.77 3.84
C ILE A 116 -3.71 5.32 3.45
N PRO A 117 -3.17 4.48 4.37
CA PRO A 117 -2.89 3.08 4.11
C PRO A 117 -4.16 2.28 3.88
N TRP A 118 -4.06 1.26 3.02
CA TRP A 118 -5.07 0.21 3.00
C TRP A 118 -4.80 -0.78 4.12
N ASP A 119 -5.80 -1.03 4.96
CA ASP A 119 -5.73 -2.10 5.93
C ASP A 119 -6.18 -3.44 5.32
N GLY A 120 -5.20 -4.32 5.12
CA GLY A 120 -5.43 -5.64 4.55
C GLY A 120 -6.22 -6.58 5.47
N ARG A 121 -6.31 -6.31 6.78
CA ARG A 121 -7.04 -7.17 7.71
C ARG A 121 -8.55 -6.95 7.62
N HIS A 122 -9.00 -5.70 7.61
CA HIS A 122 -10.41 -5.36 7.61
C HIS A 122 -10.94 -5.04 6.20
N GLY A 123 -10.06 -4.91 5.20
CA GLY A 123 -10.45 -4.69 3.81
C GLY A 123 -10.98 -3.28 3.55
N ASP A 124 -10.44 -2.29 4.27
CA ASP A 124 -10.81 -0.89 4.14
C ASP A 124 -9.59 0.02 4.38
N TRP A 125 -9.75 1.32 4.15
CA TRP A 125 -8.75 2.32 4.52
C TRP A 125 -8.55 2.35 6.04
N LEU A 126 -7.31 2.58 6.47
CA LEU A 126 -6.96 2.51 7.89
C LEU A 126 -7.78 3.49 8.75
N PHE A 127 -8.13 4.64 8.19
CA PHE A 127 -8.88 5.71 8.85
C PHE A 127 -10.15 6.03 8.08
N ASN A 128 -11.29 6.02 8.79
CA ASN A 128 -12.60 6.38 8.23
C ASN A 128 -12.95 7.85 8.48
N ALA A 129 -12.28 8.49 9.44
CA ALA A 129 -12.41 9.92 9.74
C ALA A 129 -11.19 10.71 9.25
N ALA A 130 -11.44 11.90 8.68
CA ALA A 130 -10.38 12.78 8.18
C ALA A 130 -9.43 13.27 9.28
N GLU A 131 -9.95 13.49 10.49
CA GLU A 131 -9.15 13.92 11.65
C GLU A 131 -8.12 12.85 12.05
N ASP A 132 -8.52 11.57 12.05
CA ASP A 132 -7.62 10.46 12.35
C ASP A 132 -6.54 10.29 11.29
N ALA A 133 -6.92 10.47 10.01
CA ALA A 133 -5.95 10.47 8.92
C ALA A 133 -4.92 11.60 9.05
N GLN A 134 -5.35 12.82 9.41
CA GLN A 134 -4.47 13.98 9.65
C GLN A 134 -3.57 13.80 10.88
N ARG A 135 -4.09 13.19 11.95
CA ARG A 135 -3.29 12.90 13.13
C ARG A 135 -2.21 11.86 12.84
N TRP A 136 -2.55 10.82 12.09
CA TRP A 136 -1.59 9.84 11.59
C TRP A 136 -0.54 10.46 10.64
N GLU A 137 -0.93 11.46 9.83
CA GLU A 137 -0.01 12.29 9.03
C GLU A 137 1.05 12.97 9.85
N ALA A 138 0.61 13.72 10.86
CA ALA A 138 1.51 14.45 11.73
C ALA A 138 2.50 13.50 12.44
N GLU A 139 2.04 12.33 12.87
CA GLU A 139 2.88 11.32 13.52
C GLU A 139 3.95 10.76 12.57
N CYS A 140 3.56 10.39 11.35
CA CYS A 140 4.48 9.88 10.33
C CYS A 140 5.57 10.91 9.99
N ASP A 141 5.20 12.19 9.88
CA ASP A 141 6.12 13.28 9.59
C ASP A 141 7.06 13.57 10.76
N ASN A 142 6.57 13.47 12.01
CA ASN A 142 7.40 13.57 13.20
C ASN A 142 8.47 12.46 13.25
N ILE A 143 8.07 11.21 13.02
CA ILE A 143 9.00 10.06 12.92
C ILE A 143 10.00 10.28 11.77
N ALA A 144 9.56 10.80 10.62
CA ALA A 144 10.45 11.10 9.49
C ALA A 144 11.58 12.08 9.85
N ARG A 145 11.32 13.00 10.79
CA ARG A 145 12.27 14.01 11.26
C ARG A 145 13.14 13.53 12.42
N GLY A 146 13.07 12.24 12.79
CA GLY A 146 13.81 11.67 13.92
C GLY A 146 13.14 11.94 15.28
N GLY A 147 11.90 12.42 15.28
CA GLY A 147 11.08 12.53 16.48
C GLY A 147 10.73 11.14 17.04
N SER A 148 10.51 11.07 18.35
CA SER A 148 9.97 9.87 18.97
C SER A 148 8.55 9.61 18.45
N PRO A 149 8.14 8.36 18.19
CA PRO A 149 6.75 8.06 17.91
C PRO A 149 5.86 8.60 19.06
N PHE A 150 4.70 9.17 18.75
CA PHE A 150 3.64 9.30 19.76
C PHE A 150 3.24 7.87 20.18
N PRO A 151 2.49 7.65 21.29
CA PRO A 151 2.22 6.31 21.81
C PRO A 151 1.78 5.36 20.68
N SER A 152 2.73 4.51 20.30
CA SER A 152 2.84 3.78 19.04
C SER A 152 1.61 2.93 18.76
N ALA A 153 1.16 2.80 17.50
CA ALA A 153 0.29 1.75 16.93
C ALA A 153 -1.03 1.39 17.68
N VAL A 154 -0.96 1.19 19.00
CA VAL A 154 -2.00 1.29 20.02
C VAL A 154 -2.97 2.44 19.77
N TRP A 155 -2.57 3.62 19.28
CA TRP A 155 -3.56 4.64 18.94
C TRP A 155 -4.42 4.26 17.72
N ALA A 156 -3.81 3.81 16.61
CA ALA A 156 -4.57 3.36 15.43
C ALA A 156 -5.40 2.09 15.72
N GLU A 157 -4.89 1.22 16.60
CA GLU A 157 -5.57 0.03 17.11
C GLU A 157 -6.73 0.41 18.05
N ASN A 158 -6.52 1.37 18.97
CA ASN A 158 -7.54 1.88 19.89
C ASN A 158 -8.62 2.70 19.19
N ILE A 159 -8.28 3.52 18.18
CA ILE A 159 -9.27 4.25 17.36
C ILE A 159 -10.26 3.26 16.75
N ARG A 160 -9.76 2.13 16.23
CA ARG A 160 -10.62 1.10 15.65
C ARG A 160 -11.36 0.26 16.70
N MET A 161 -10.73 -0.08 17.82
CA MET A 161 -11.44 -0.73 18.94
C MET A 161 -12.55 0.14 19.53
N SER A 162 -12.33 1.45 19.69
CA SER A 162 -13.34 2.39 20.18
C SER A 162 -14.51 2.55 19.19
N ILE A 163 -14.28 2.38 17.88
CA ILE A 163 -15.35 2.32 16.88
C ILE A 163 -16.15 1.01 17.00
N GLU A 164 -15.50 -0.12 17.23
CA GLU A 164 -16.17 -1.42 17.46
C GLU A 164 -17.00 -1.43 18.75
N GLU A 165 -16.53 -0.78 19.82
CA GLU A 165 -17.26 -0.66 21.09
C GLU A 165 -18.42 0.35 21.00
N GLY A 166 -18.27 1.45 20.25
CA GLY A 166 -19.30 2.48 20.08
C GLY A 166 -20.51 2.06 19.22
N VAL A 167 -20.36 1.05 18.36
CA VAL A 167 -21.48 0.51 17.57
C VAL A 167 -22.39 -0.41 18.41
N ASN A 168 -21.92 -0.90 19.57
CA ASN A 168 -22.69 -1.79 20.43
C ASN A 168 -23.56 -1.07 21.49
N GLU A 169 -23.41 0.25 21.70
CA GLU A 169 -24.18 0.98 22.72
C GLU A 169 -25.54 1.53 22.25
N THR A 170 -25.98 1.21 21.02
CA THR A 170 -27.31 1.63 20.51
C THR A 170 -28.19 0.45 20.11
N ALA A 171 -28.30 -0.55 20.97
CA ALA A 171 -29.47 -1.42 20.98
C ALA A 171 -30.50 -0.84 22.00
N PRO A 172 -31.70 -0.41 21.57
CA PRO A 172 -32.69 0.11 22.50
C PRO A 172 -33.16 -1.02 23.43
N SER A 173 -33.10 -0.75 24.73
CA SER A 173 -33.76 -1.56 25.77
C SER A 173 -35.25 -1.63 25.46
N ALA A 174 -35.72 -2.76 24.93
CA ALA A 174 -37.13 -3.07 24.85
C ALA A 174 -37.67 -3.26 26.27
N ALA A 175 -38.50 -2.31 26.70
CA ALA A 175 -39.42 -2.45 27.83
C ALA A 175 -40.75 -3.04 27.33
#